data_AF-A0A7S4W5C0-F1
#
_entry.id   AF-A0A7S4W5C0-F1
#
_cell.length_a   1.000
_cell.length_b   1.000
_cell.length_c   1.000
_cell.angle_alpha   90.00
_cell.angle_beta   90.00
_cell.angle_gamma   90.00
#
_symmetry.space_group_name_H-M   'P 1'
#
loop_
_entity.id
_entity.type
_entity.pdbx_description
1 polymer ?
#
loop_
_entity_poly.entity_id
_entity_poly.type
_entity_poly.pdbx_seq_one_letter_code
_entity_poly.pdbx_strand_id
1 'polypeptide(L)'
;SSRLGTHLARPRSRCAQFVPQQRKMAAQGAAAVALASAAAEAAMGPPHGSKSLLAFVQSPQLPRTRQGLRGVGLEPPAPSPDAAAGAPGVTACLGLGGLAVVGALRAERRARRRSDAFPSLGRGGRQRLAATAVDTAVATASSGASEAVRKLDEYVKERGGSRVLRRIMIANNGMAATKAILSMRQWAYLEFGEESLFEFVAMATRDDLDANAEFIRLADMFVEVPSGKNVNNYANVDLICSVAKAQSVDAVWPGWGHASENPDLPMKLKEIGITFIGPPSPVMSVLGDKIAANILAQTAGVPSIPWSGDGLTASLTPEGTIPDEVFRKGTVTSVDEAVECAERIGFPVMVKASEGGGGKGIRMCASRAEIEANFPQVQNEAPPGSPIFVMQLCQGARHIEVQIVGDEHGQAVALNGRDCSTQRRFQKIFEEGPPAIVPKDTFVEMERAAQRLTKSIGYVGAGTVEYLFNAETNTFYFLELNPRLQVEHPVTEELTQVNLPATQLQVCMGIPLDKVPQIRSFYGKAASDADSPIDFLQDAYVYPTRH
;
A
#
# COMPACT_ATOMS: atom_id res chain seq x y z
N SER A 1 -8.60 60.68 15.61
CA SER A 1 -7.49 61.58 15.23
C SER A 1 -6.29 60.70 14.89
N SER A 2 -5.94 60.45 13.63
CA SER A 2 -5.05 61.27 12.76
C SER A 2 -3.83 61.81 13.53
N ARG A 3 -2.56 61.66 13.13
CA ARG A 3 -1.89 61.25 11.88
C ARG A 3 -0.37 61.27 12.19
N LEU A 4 0.42 60.38 11.58
CA LEU A 4 1.68 60.59 10.78
C LEU A 4 2.79 59.66 11.34
N GLY A 5 3.64 58.96 10.60
CA GLY A 5 3.88 58.82 9.17
C GLY A 5 5.27 58.19 8.92
N THR A 6 5.31 57.12 8.12
CA THR A 6 6.39 56.68 7.18
C THR A 6 7.81 56.32 7.67
N HIS A 7 8.23 55.06 7.45
CA HIS A 7 9.24 54.69 6.42
C HIS A 7 9.25 53.18 6.11
N LEU A 8 9.34 52.88 4.81
CA LEU A 8 9.40 51.57 4.15
C LEU A 8 10.82 50.98 4.13
N ALA A 9 10.95 49.65 4.27
CA ALA A 9 11.78 48.78 3.41
C ALA A 9 11.50 47.29 3.66
N ARG A 10 10.98 46.59 2.64
CA ARG A 10 10.92 45.11 2.57
C ARG A 10 12.20 44.58 1.92
N PRO A 11 12.82 43.47 2.37
CA PRO A 11 13.88 42.83 1.61
C PRO A 11 13.29 41.99 0.47
N ARG A 12 13.77 42.27 -0.76
CA ARG A 12 13.51 41.48 -1.97
C ARG A 12 14.30 40.17 -1.94
N SER A 13 13.65 39.14 -2.47
CA SER A 13 14.14 37.83 -2.91
C SER A 13 15.60 37.77 -3.41
N ARG A 14 16.44 36.99 -2.74
CA ARG A 14 17.64 36.37 -3.32
C ARG A 14 17.27 35.00 -3.88
N CYS A 15 16.68 34.98 -5.07
CA CYS A 15 16.44 33.75 -5.84
C CYS A 15 16.78 34.02 -7.30
N ALA A 16 18.06 34.33 -7.59
CA ALA A 16 18.55 34.51 -8.97
C ALA A 16 20.07 34.31 -9.12
N GLN A 17 20.75 33.62 -8.19
CA GLN A 17 22.19 33.35 -8.29
C GLN A 17 22.59 31.87 -8.14
N PHE A 18 21.65 30.94 -7.95
CA PHE A 18 21.96 29.52 -7.70
C PHE A 18 21.92 28.59 -8.93
N VAL A 19 21.49 29.07 -10.09
CA VAL A 19 21.35 28.23 -11.30
C VAL A 19 22.67 27.95 -12.04
N PRO A 20 23.67 28.86 -12.09
CA PRO A 20 24.94 28.56 -12.76
C PRO A 20 25.86 27.62 -11.96
N GLN A 21 25.73 27.60 -10.63
CA GLN A 21 26.60 26.84 -9.72
C GLN A 21 26.21 25.35 -9.67
N GLN A 22 24.91 25.03 -9.75
CA GLN A 22 24.42 23.65 -9.85
C GLN A 22 24.79 22.98 -11.18
N ARG A 23 24.82 23.72 -12.30
CA ARG A 23 25.27 23.17 -13.60
C ARG A 23 26.77 22.87 -13.62
N LYS A 24 27.59 23.65 -12.91
CA LYS A 24 29.04 23.39 -12.77
C LYS A 24 29.33 22.15 -11.91
N MET A 25 28.58 21.96 -10.81
CA MET A 25 28.68 20.75 -9.98
C MET A 25 28.17 19.48 -10.68
N ALA A 26 27.09 19.58 -11.46
CA ALA A 26 26.59 18.45 -12.25
C ALA A 26 27.57 18.01 -13.35
N ALA A 27 28.25 18.96 -14.01
CA ALA A 27 29.28 18.65 -15.00
C ALA A 27 30.56 18.05 -14.38
N GLN A 28 30.95 18.51 -13.18
CA GLN A 28 32.08 17.94 -12.44
C GLN A 28 31.79 16.54 -11.90
N GLY A 29 30.54 16.27 -11.48
CA GLY A 29 30.08 14.94 -11.08
C GLY A 29 30.05 13.94 -12.24
N ALA A 30 29.62 14.37 -13.43
CA ALA A 30 29.61 13.52 -14.62
C ALA A 30 31.03 13.15 -15.10
N ALA A 31 31.99 14.07 -14.99
CA ALA A 31 33.39 13.80 -15.33
C ALA A 31 34.08 12.82 -14.36
N ALA A 32 33.76 12.89 -13.06
CA ALA A 32 34.29 11.97 -12.06
C ALA A 32 33.77 10.53 -12.24
N VAL A 33 32.51 10.37 -12.66
CA VAL A 33 31.89 9.06 -12.94
C VAL A 33 32.47 8.42 -14.21
N ALA A 34 32.76 9.21 -15.24
CA ALA A 34 33.40 8.71 -16.46
C ALA A 34 34.85 8.23 -16.22
N LEU A 35 35.61 8.93 -15.36
CA LEU A 35 36.97 8.55 -14.97
C LEU A 35 37.00 7.27 -14.12
N ALA A 36 36.01 7.06 -13.24
CA ALA A 36 35.89 5.83 -12.45
C ALA A 36 35.53 4.60 -13.31
N SER A 37 34.69 4.79 -14.33
CA SER A 37 34.31 3.71 -15.26
C SER A 37 35.47 3.31 -16.18
N ALA A 38 36.28 4.27 -16.63
CA ALA A 38 37.46 3.98 -17.47
C ALA A 38 38.59 3.29 -16.67
N ALA A 39 38.72 3.58 -15.37
CA ALA A 39 39.68 2.90 -14.49
C ALA A 39 39.30 1.43 -14.21
N ALA A 40 37.99 1.12 -14.20
CA ALA A 40 37.49 -0.24 -14.02
C ALA A 40 37.69 -1.12 -15.28
N GLU A 41 37.60 -0.54 -16.48
CA GLU A 41 37.84 -1.27 -17.74
C GLU A 41 39.33 -1.55 -18.00
N ALA A 42 40.25 -0.70 -17.52
CA ALA A 42 41.69 -0.92 -17.66
C ALA A 42 42.27 -1.99 -16.72
N ALA A 43 41.51 -2.41 -15.68
CA ALA A 43 41.96 -3.36 -14.66
C ALA A 43 41.65 -4.83 -14.98
N MET A 44 40.88 -5.12 -16.05
CA MET A 44 40.53 -6.49 -16.44
C MET A 44 41.26 -6.90 -17.72
N GLY A 45 42.36 -7.65 -17.58
CA GLY A 45 43.03 -8.35 -18.68
C GLY A 45 42.20 -9.53 -19.22
N PRO A 46 42.47 -10.04 -20.45
CA PRO A 46 41.60 -11.00 -21.11
C PRO A 46 41.87 -12.44 -20.63
N PRO A 47 40.84 -13.29 -20.45
CA PRO A 47 41.07 -14.72 -20.26
C PRO A 47 41.07 -15.48 -21.60
N HIS A 48 42.01 -16.40 -21.72
CA HIS A 48 42.17 -17.35 -22.82
C HIS A 48 41.30 -18.60 -22.65
N GLY A 49 40.64 -19.04 -23.75
CA GLY A 49 40.21 -20.42 -24.06
C GLY A 49 38.98 -20.94 -23.30
N SER A 50 38.01 -21.67 -23.87
CA SER A 50 37.80 -22.28 -25.18
C SER A 50 36.29 -22.56 -25.36
N LYS A 51 35.84 -22.55 -26.62
CA LYS A 51 34.45 -22.50 -27.10
C LYS A 51 33.61 -23.77 -26.83
N SER A 52 32.33 -23.57 -26.54
CA SER A 52 31.21 -24.34 -27.11
C SER A 52 29.98 -23.44 -27.14
N LEU A 53 29.51 -23.10 -28.35
CA LEU A 53 28.46 -22.11 -28.61
C LEU A 53 27.36 -22.83 -29.40
N LEU A 54 26.20 -23.05 -28.76
CA LEU A 54 24.97 -23.47 -29.42
C LEU A 54 24.32 -22.23 -30.03
N ALA A 55 24.18 -22.25 -31.35
CA ALA A 55 23.67 -21.16 -32.16
C ALA A 55 22.14 -21.03 -32.05
N PHE A 56 21.66 -19.80 -31.81
CA PHE A 56 20.30 -19.39 -32.20
C PHE A 56 20.40 -18.37 -33.35
N VAL A 57 19.71 -18.70 -34.43
CA VAL A 57 19.66 -17.99 -35.71
C VAL A 57 18.88 -16.69 -35.55
N GLN A 58 19.49 -15.56 -35.95
CA GLN A 58 18.84 -14.27 -36.10
C GLN A 58 17.92 -14.25 -37.32
N SER A 59 16.68 -13.78 -37.16
CA SER A 59 15.81 -13.38 -38.27
C SER A 59 16.06 -11.92 -38.67
N PRO A 60 16.14 -11.58 -39.98
CA PRO A 60 16.43 -10.22 -40.42
C PRO A 60 15.17 -9.34 -40.45
N GLN A 61 15.34 -8.08 -40.05
CA GLN A 61 14.35 -7.00 -40.21
C GLN A 61 14.18 -6.62 -41.69
N LEU A 62 12.94 -6.52 -42.15
CA LEU A 62 12.59 -5.99 -43.49
C LEU A 62 12.17 -4.51 -43.43
N PRO A 63 12.55 -3.69 -44.42
CA PRO A 63 12.22 -2.26 -44.47
C PRO A 63 10.80 -2.02 -44.99
N ARG A 64 10.13 -0.99 -44.46
CA ARG A 64 8.82 -0.51 -44.91
C ARG A 64 8.95 0.33 -46.18
N THR A 65 8.36 -0.11 -47.28
CA THR A 65 8.08 0.70 -48.49
C THR A 65 6.58 0.75 -48.77
N ARG A 66 6.05 1.96 -48.96
CA ARG A 66 4.69 2.26 -49.45
C ARG A 66 4.60 1.97 -50.95
N GLN A 67 3.60 1.21 -51.39
CA GLN A 67 2.91 1.39 -52.68
C GLN A 67 1.57 0.62 -52.64
N GLY A 68 0.49 1.29 -53.04
CA GLY A 68 -0.87 0.76 -53.00
C GLY A 68 -1.27 0.01 -54.27
N LEU A 69 -2.44 -0.63 -54.24
CA LEU A 69 -3.17 -1.08 -55.44
C LEU A 69 -4.67 -1.28 -55.14
N ARG A 70 -5.47 -0.48 -55.87
CA ARG A 70 -6.82 -0.67 -56.44
C ARG A 70 -7.80 -1.69 -55.84
N GLY A 71 -8.94 -1.18 -55.38
CA GLY A 71 -10.20 -1.93 -55.21
C GLY A 71 -11.17 -1.69 -56.37
N VAL A 72 -11.91 -2.74 -56.73
CA VAL A 72 -12.98 -2.77 -57.76
C VAL A 72 -14.32 -2.45 -57.08
N GLY A 73 -15.13 -1.60 -57.69
CA GLY A 73 -16.32 -1.01 -57.08
C GLY A 73 -17.64 -1.74 -57.34
N LEU A 74 -18.70 -1.20 -56.73
CA LEU A 74 -20.09 -1.16 -57.21
C LEU A 74 -20.79 0.05 -56.52
N GLU A 75 -21.48 0.86 -57.32
CA GLU A 75 -22.17 2.13 -57.02
C GLU A 75 -23.60 1.91 -56.45
N PRO A 76 -24.31 2.92 -55.86
CA PRO A 76 -25.02 3.98 -56.63
C PRO A 76 -25.23 5.33 -55.85
N PRO A 77 -26.13 6.27 -56.26
CA PRO A 77 -25.81 7.44 -57.09
C PRO A 77 -25.99 8.81 -56.38
N ALA A 78 -25.54 9.87 -57.08
CA ALA A 78 -25.43 11.26 -56.67
C ALA A 78 -26.76 12.03 -56.44
N PRO A 79 -26.67 13.25 -55.88
CA PRO A 79 -26.99 14.41 -56.74
C PRO A 79 -25.92 15.51 -56.70
N SER A 80 -25.86 16.26 -57.79
CA SER A 80 -25.00 17.44 -58.05
C SER A 80 -25.86 18.74 -58.02
N PRO A 81 -25.33 19.91 -58.41
CA PRO A 81 -24.58 20.86 -57.59
C PRO A 81 -25.19 22.29 -57.63
N ASP A 82 -24.60 23.25 -56.91
CA ASP A 82 -24.44 24.65 -57.34
C ASP A 82 -23.44 25.34 -56.39
N ALA A 83 -22.21 25.62 -56.83
CA ALA A 83 -21.75 26.86 -57.49
C ALA A 83 -21.50 28.01 -56.48
N ALA A 84 -20.22 28.26 -56.14
CA ALA A 84 -19.44 29.43 -56.59
C ALA A 84 -19.82 30.75 -55.87
N ALA A 85 -18.97 31.69 -55.49
CA ALA A 85 -17.53 31.94 -55.53
C ALA A 85 -17.31 33.17 -54.61
N GLY A 86 -16.06 33.46 -54.25
CA GLY A 86 -15.62 34.83 -53.93
C GLY A 86 -15.15 35.12 -52.50
N ALA A 87 -13.86 34.87 -52.25
CA ALA A 87 -13.01 35.77 -51.45
C ALA A 87 -12.58 36.96 -52.38
N PRO A 88 -12.02 38.12 -51.92
CA PRO A 88 -11.17 38.26 -50.72
C PRO A 88 -11.26 39.60 -49.93
N GLY A 89 -10.67 39.60 -48.72
CA GLY A 89 -9.68 40.63 -48.37
C GLY A 89 -9.92 41.60 -47.20
N VAL A 90 -9.06 41.44 -46.18
CA VAL A 90 -8.22 42.50 -45.54
C VAL A 90 -8.85 43.46 -44.48
N THR A 91 -8.61 43.10 -43.19
CA THR A 91 -7.90 43.87 -42.13
C THR A 91 -8.55 44.99 -41.29
N ALA A 92 -8.31 44.89 -39.96
CA ALA A 92 -8.21 45.91 -38.89
C ALA A 92 -9.49 46.65 -38.45
N CYS A 93 -9.67 47.19 -37.24
CA CYS A 93 -9.14 47.09 -35.86
C CYS A 93 -9.96 48.14 -35.04
N LEU A 94 -9.91 48.12 -33.70
CA LEU A 94 -10.42 49.14 -32.75
C LEU A 94 -11.96 49.18 -32.55
N GLY A 95 -12.51 49.43 -31.35
CA GLY A 95 -11.94 49.86 -30.09
C GLY A 95 -13.02 49.94 -28.99
N LEU A 96 -12.51 50.03 -27.76
CA LEU A 96 -13.18 50.21 -26.46
C LEU A 96 -13.86 51.59 -26.29
N GLY A 97 -14.80 51.64 -25.33
CA GLY A 97 -15.20 52.84 -24.57
C GLY A 97 -16.69 52.80 -24.21
N GLY A 98 -17.18 52.98 -22.98
CA GLY A 98 -16.59 53.45 -21.73
C GLY A 98 -17.63 54.31 -20.97
N LEU A 99 -17.65 54.21 -19.63
CA LEU A 99 -18.23 55.13 -18.62
C LEU A 99 -19.80 55.22 -18.53
N ALA A 100 -20.46 55.46 -17.38
CA ALA A 100 -20.11 56.04 -16.07
C ALA A 100 -21.11 55.52 -14.98
N VAL A 101 -20.73 55.21 -13.73
CA VAL A 101 -20.60 56.06 -12.50
C VAL A 101 -21.92 56.33 -11.71
N VAL A 102 -22.00 55.67 -10.54
CA VAL A 102 -22.44 56.10 -9.17
C VAL A 102 -23.92 56.20 -8.77
N GLY A 103 -24.24 55.53 -7.64
CA GLY A 103 -25.29 55.94 -6.69
C GLY A 103 -25.81 54.81 -5.78
N ALA A 104 -25.32 54.71 -4.54
CA ALA A 104 -25.71 53.75 -3.49
C ALA A 104 -26.95 54.24 -2.67
N LEU A 105 -27.78 53.47 -1.95
CA LEU A 105 -27.55 52.72 -0.69
C LEU A 105 -28.91 52.14 -0.15
N ARG A 106 -28.86 50.94 0.48
CA ARG A 106 -29.60 50.43 1.70
C ARG A 106 -31.15 50.36 1.75
N ALA A 107 -31.85 49.45 2.47
CA ALA A 107 -31.53 48.29 3.33
C ALA A 107 -32.81 47.47 3.69
N GLU A 108 -32.63 46.18 3.97
CA GLU A 108 -33.19 45.33 5.06
C GLU A 108 -34.71 45.23 5.43
N ARG A 109 -35.20 43.98 5.54
CA ARG A 109 -35.66 43.24 6.78
C ARG A 109 -36.99 42.43 6.72
N ARG A 110 -36.84 41.12 6.97
CA ARG A 110 -37.52 40.21 7.94
C ARG A 110 -39.01 39.77 7.85
N ALA A 111 -39.13 38.46 8.08
CA ALA A 111 -40.29 37.55 8.24
C ALA A 111 -41.35 37.87 9.32
N ARG A 112 -42.54 37.21 9.23
CA ARG A 112 -43.29 36.60 10.37
C ARG A 112 -44.50 35.72 9.99
N ARG A 113 -44.79 34.77 10.89
CA ARG A 113 -45.88 33.75 11.00
C ARG A 113 -47.24 34.32 11.48
N ARG A 114 -48.34 33.53 11.32
CA ARG A 114 -49.54 33.29 12.19
C ARG A 114 -50.48 32.31 11.44
N SER A 115 -50.97 31.16 11.91
CA SER A 115 -51.79 30.70 13.06
C SER A 115 -53.29 31.03 13.02
N ASP A 116 -54.09 29.96 13.14
CA ASP A 116 -55.41 29.78 13.78
C ASP A 116 -56.73 29.60 12.97
N ALA A 117 -57.35 28.45 13.28
CA ALA A 117 -58.77 28.20 13.62
C ALA A 117 -59.79 27.66 12.58
N PHE A 118 -60.52 26.63 13.05
CA PHE A 118 -61.65 25.84 12.52
C PHE A 118 -62.93 26.64 12.19
N PRO A 119 -63.86 26.03 11.43
CA PRO A 119 -65.14 25.65 12.06
C PRO A 119 -65.72 24.28 11.62
N SER A 120 -66.74 23.86 12.36
CA SER A 120 -67.41 22.55 12.41
C SER A 120 -68.77 22.47 11.69
N LEU A 121 -69.16 21.23 11.35
CA LEU A 121 -70.51 20.63 11.23
C LEU A 121 -71.42 20.90 10.01
N GLY A 122 -71.81 19.81 9.33
CA GLY A 122 -72.98 19.73 8.44
C GLY A 122 -73.19 18.33 7.83
N ARG A 123 -74.36 17.72 8.11
CA ARG A 123 -74.80 16.34 7.75
C ARG A 123 -75.23 16.15 6.28
N GLY A 124 -75.21 14.88 5.84
CA GLY A 124 -75.95 14.33 4.68
C GLY A 124 -75.00 13.70 3.67
N GLY A 125 -75.17 12.52 3.08
CA GLY A 125 -76.23 11.54 2.96
C GLY A 125 -75.73 10.53 1.90
N ARG A 126 -76.08 9.25 2.07
CA ARG A 126 -75.68 8.06 1.28
C ARG A 126 -75.52 8.26 -0.24
N GLN A 127 -74.51 7.62 -0.83
CA GLN A 127 -74.73 6.63 -1.90
C GLN A 127 -73.55 5.65 -2.04
N ARG A 128 -73.88 4.36 -2.06
CA ARG A 128 -72.98 3.24 -2.33
C ARG A 128 -72.72 3.17 -3.83
N LEU A 129 -71.46 3.01 -4.21
CA LEU A 129 -71.06 2.32 -5.43
C LEU A 129 -69.94 1.35 -5.05
N ALA A 130 -70.25 0.07 -5.14
CA ALA A 130 -69.28 -1.01 -5.09
C ALA A 130 -68.81 -1.28 -6.52
N ALA A 131 -67.50 -1.35 -6.74
CA ALA A 131 -66.91 -2.24 -7.73
C ALA A 131 -65.38 -2.29 -7.59
N THR A 132 -64.88 -3.53 -7.61
CA THR A 132 -63.55 -3.99 -8.03
C THR A 132 -62.36 -3.59 -7.18
N ALA A 133 -61.99 -4.53 -6.31
CA ALA A 133 -60.64 -4.69 -5.80
C ALA A 133 -59.66 -4.76 -6.98
N VAL A 134 -58.75 -3.80 -7.02
CA VAL A 134 -57.49 -3.95 -7.75
C VAL A 134 -56.49 -4.40 -6.70
N ASP A 135 -56.04 -5.64 -6.82
CA ASP A 135 -54.85 -6.13 -6.14
C ASP A 135 -53.67 -5.23 -6.55
N THR A 136 -53.43 -4.17 -5.79
CA THR A 136 -52.11 -3.55 -5.77
C THR A 136 -51.19 -4.51 -5.04
N ALA A 137 -50.58 -5.40 -5.82
CA ALA A 137 -49.37 -6.09 -5.45
C ALA A 137 -48.39 -5.04 -4.91
N VAL A 138 -48.20 -5.06 -3.60
CA VAL A 138 -47.05 -4.46 -2.95
C VAL A 138 -45.84 -5.13 -3.58
N ALA A 139 -45.18 -4.41 -4.48
CA ALA A 139 -43.89 -4.84 -5.00
C ALA A 139 -42.94 -4.96 -3.81
N THR A 140 -42.71 -6.19 -3.37
CA THR A 140 -41.73 -6.58 -2.36
C THR A 140 -40.33 -6.34 -2.91
N ALA A 141 -39.92 -5.08 -2.98
CA ALA A 141 -38.52 -4.70 -3.04
C ALA A 141 -37.94 -4.72 -1.62
N SER A 142 -37.75 -5.91 -1.04
CA SER A 142 -37.01 -6.07 0.23
C SER A 142 -36.50 -7.48 0.54
N SER A 143 -36.73 -8.50 -0.30
CA SER A 143 -36.37 -9.88 0.06
C SER A 143 -34.93 -10.30 -0.32
N GLY A 144 -34.28 -9.62 -1.27
CA GLY A 144 -32.93 -9.99 -1.74
C GLY A 144 -31.82 -9.65 -0.74
N ALA A 145 -31.83 -8.41 -0.22
CA ALA A 145 -30.85 -7.95 0.78
C ALA A 145 -30.94 -8.72 2.11
N SER A 146 -32.12 -9.30 2.44
CA SER A 146 -32.31 -10.09 3.66
C SER A 146 -31.68 -11.49 3.60
N GLU A 147 -31.61 -12.11 2.41
CA GLU A 147 -31.07 -13.48 2.27
C GLU A 147 -29.55 -13.46 2.19
N ALA A 148 -28.96 -12.53 1.43
CA ALA A 148 -27.51 -12.38 1.32
C ALA A 148 -26.87 -12.02 2.68
N VAL A 149 -27.52 -11.14 3.45
CA VAL A 149 -27.14 -10.82 4.83
C VAL A 149 -27.16 -12.06 5.72
N ARG A 150 -28.20 -12.89 5.66
CA ARG A 150 -28.29 -14.12 6.45
C ARG A 150 -27.19 -15.12 6.07
N LYS A 151 -26.89 -15.25 4.78
CA LYS A 151 -25.83 -16.14 4.28
C LYS A 151 -24.45 -15.76 4.78
N LEU A 152 -24.11 -14.47 4.84
CA LEU A 152 -22.82 -14.04 5.39
C LEU A 152 -22.74 -14.32 6.90
N ASP A 153 -23.83 -14.11 7.65
CA ASP A 153 -23.88 -14.39 9.08
C ASP A 153 -23.70 -15.88 9.36
N GLU A 154 -24.41 -16.72 8.59
CA GLU A 154 -24.28 -18.18 8.62
C GLU A 154 -22.84 -18.58 8.25
N TYR A 155 -22.27 -18.03 7.17
CA TYR A 155 -20.91 -18.31 6.72
C TYR A 155 -19.85 -18.05 7.79
N VAL A 156 -19.91 -16.86 8.40
CA VAL A 156 -18.98 -16.44 9.46
C VAL A 156 -19.14 -17.36 10.67
N LYS A 157 -20.37 -17.60 11.11
CA LYS A 157 -20.67 -18.43 12.28
C LYS A 157 -20.23 -19.89 12.10
N GLU A 158 -20.55 -20.50 10.95
CA GLU A 158 -20.19 -21.89 10.63
C GLU A 158 -18.67 -22.11 10.59
N ARG A 159 -17.92 -21.08 10.24
CA ARG A 159 -16.45 -21.12 10.19
C ARG A 159 -15.79 -20.63 11.48
N GLY A 160 -16.55 -20.40 12.55
CA GLY A 160 -16.02 -20.00 13.85
C GLY A 160 -15.58 -18.53 13.93
N GLY A 161 -16.04 -17.69 13.00
CA GLY A 161 -15.85 -16.25 13.06
C GLY A 161 -16.59 -15.61 14.23
N SER A 162 -16.04 -14.50 14.74
CA SER A 162 -16.54 -13.81 15.94
C SER A 162 -17.38 -12.57 15.63
N ARG A 163 -17.28 -12.04 14.40
CA ARG A 163 -17.96 -10.81 13.97
C ARG A 163 -18.20 -10.80 12.47
N VAL A 164 -19.21 -10.06 12.04
CA VAL A 164 -19.53 -9.87 10.62
C VAL A 164 -19.17 -8.45 10.23
N LEU A 165 -18.46 -8.30 9.10
CA LEU A 165 -18.06 -7.01 8.55
C LEU A 165 -18.75 -6.85 7.18
N ARG A 166 -19.63 -5.85 7.04
CA ARG A 166 -20.39 -5.62 5.79
C ARG A 166 -20.06 -4.28 5.16
N ARG A 167 -19.94 -3.24 5.98
CA ARG A 167 -19.64 -1.89 5.54
C ARG A 167 -18.17 -1.59 5.76
N ILE A 168 -17.42 -1.46 4.68
CA ILE A 168 -15.96 -1.35 4.70
C ILE A 168 -15.55 0.01 4.15
N MET A 169 -14.85 0.81 4.96
CA MET A 169 -14.26 2.05 4.47
C MET A 169 -12.87 1.80 3.90
N ILE A 170 -12.59 2.35 2.73
CA ILE A 170 -11.28 2.35 2.11
C ILE A 170 -10.54 3.63 2.48
N ALA A 171 -9.56 3.52 3.38
CA ALA A 171 -8.68 4.62 3.79
C ALA A 171 -7.44 4.72 2.89
N ASN A 172 -7.66 4.63 1.58
CA ASN A 172 -6.63 4.66 0.54
C ASN A 172 -7.24 5.14 -0.79
N ASN A 173 -6.41 5.32 -1.81
CA ASN A 173 -6.81 5.70 -3.16
C ASN A 173 -6.07 4.86 -4.22
N GLY A 174 -6.25 5.25 -5.49
CA GLY A 174 -5.53 4.65 -6.62
C GLY A 174 -5.68 3.13 -6.71
N MET A 175 -4.58 2.45 -7.07
CA MET A 175 -4.56 1.00 -7.29
C MET A 175 -4.90 0.18 -6.05
N ALA A 176 -4.54 0.66 -4.85
CA ALA A 176 -4.86 -0.03 -3.61
C ALA A 176 -6.36 -0.17 -3.42
N ALA A 177 -7.07 0.96 -3.50
CA ALA A 177 -8.51 1.00 -3.36
C ALA A 177 -9.22 0.19 -4.45
N THR A 178 -8.82 0.37 -5.72
CA THR A 178 -9.38 -0.38 -6.85
C THR A 178 -9.21 -1.90 -6.68
N LYS A 179 -7.99 -2.36 -6.36
CA LYS A 179 -7.70 -3.78 -6.20
C LYS A 179 -8.47 -4.38 -5.03
N ALA A 180 -8.54 -3.70 -3.89
CA ALA A 180 -9.28 -4.19 -2.72
C ALA A 180 -10.77 -4.39 -3.02
N ILE A 181 -11.43 -3.37 -3.58
CA ILE A 181 -12.87 -3.43 -3.89
C ILE A 181 -13.14 -4.57 -4.87
N LEU A 182 -12.41 -4.64 -5.98
CA LEU A 182 -12.60 -5.70 -6.99
C LEU A 182 -12.38 -7.09 -6.41
N SER A 183 -11.35 -7.27 -5.58
CA SER A 183 -11.02 -8.59 -5.02
C SER A 183 -12.06 -9.06 -4.01
N MET A 184 -12.50 -8.17 -3.12
CA MET A 184 -13.53 -8.50 -2.13
C MET A 184 -14.90 -8.75 -2.78
N ARG A 185 -15.23 -7.99 -3.83
CA ARG A 185 -16.43 -8.20 -4.64
C ARG A 185 -16.41 -9.48 -5.46
N GLN A 186 -15.25 -9.81 -6.05
CA GLN A 186 -15.06 -11.09 -6.74
C GLN A 186 -15.27 -12.26 -5.78
N TRP A 187 -14.70 -12.20 -4.57
CA TRP A 187 -14.94 -13.22 -3.55
C TRP A 187 -16.43 -13.29 -3.16
N ALA A 188 -17.07 -12.14 -2.95
CA ALA A 188 -18.50 -12.08 -2.64
C ALA A 188 -19.36 -12.77 -3.71
N TYR A 189 -19.07 -12.50 -4.98
CA TYR A 189 -19.76 -13.11 -6.10
C TYR A 189 -19.51 -14.62 -6.20
N LEU A 190 -18.26 -15.06 -6.07
CA LEU A 190 -17.90 -16.49 -6.18
C LEU A 190 -18.49 -17.32 -5.04
N GLU A 191 -18.49 -16.78 -3.82
CA GLU A 191 -18.90 -17.54 -2.63
C GLU A 191 -20.40 -17.41 -2.33
N PHE A 192 -21.01 -16.27 -2.63
CA PHE A 192 -22.41 -15.98 -2.27
C PHE A 192 -23.32 -15.73 -3.47
N GLY A 193 -22.78 -15.56 -4.67
CA GLY A 193 -23.52 -15.19 -5.88
C GLY A 193 -23.93 -13.72 -5.92
N GLU A 194 -23.41 -12.88 -5.02
CA GLU A 194 -23.81 -11.49 -4.87
C GLU A 194 -22.58 -10.58 -4.72
N GLU A 195 -22.31 -9.78 -5.76
CA GLU A 195 -21.18 -8.85 -5.78
C GLU A 195 -21.39 -7.70 -4.78
N SER A 196 -22.64 -7.27 -4.57
CA SER A 196 -22.99 -6.15 -3.71
C SER A 196 -23.17 -6.52 -2.23
N LEU A 197 -22.70 -7.70 -1.83
CA LEU A 197 -22.78 -8.18 -0.44
C LEU A 197 -22.07 -7.24 0.55
N PHE A 198 -20.96 -6.64 0.13
CA PHE A 198 -20.21 -5.67 0.90
C PHE A 198 -20.48 -4.26 0.38
N GLU A 199 -20.70 -3.33 1.30
CA GLU A 199 -20.84 -1.92 0.97
C GLU A 199 -19.50 -1.20 1.19
N PHE A 200 -18.96 -0.61 0.14
CA PHE A 200 -17.69 0.10 0.18
C PHE A 200 -17.89 1.61 0.27
N VAL A 201 -17.23 2.22 1.26
CA VAL A 201 -17.17 3.68 1.43
C VAL A 201 -15.76 4.17 1.10
N ALA A 202 -15.61 4.89 -0.01
CA ALA A 202 -14.33 5.47 -0.41
C ALA A 202 -14.10 6.85 0.23
N MET A 203 -12.88 7.13 0.68
CA MET A 203 -12.43 8.51 0.89
C MET A 203 -11.93 9.08 -0.44
N ALA A 204 -12.40 10.25 -0.86
CA ALA A 204 -12.03 10.86 -2.14
C ALA A 204 -11.56 12.31 -1.95
N THR A 205 -10.36 12.65 -2.40
CA THR A 205 -9.96 14.06 -2.49
C THR A 205 -10.56 14.72 -3.74
N ARG A 206 -10.56 16.05 -3.78
CA ARG A 206 -10.91 16.77 -5.02
C ARG A 206 -9.99 16.39 -6.18
N ASP A 207 -8.72 16.10 -5.89
CA ASP A 207 -7.74 15.71 -6.91
C ASP A 207 -8.10 14.34 -7.52
N ASP A 208 -8.55 13.38 -6.70
CA ASP A 208 -9.02 12.06 -7.19
C ASP A 208 -10.33 12.18 -7.99
N LEU A 209 -11.25 13.05 -7.55
CA LEU A 209 -12.51 13.32 -8.23
C LEU A 209 -12.29 13.96 -9.61
N ASP A 210 -11.44 15.00 -9.67
CA ASP A 210 -11.12 15.70 -10.91
C ASP A 210 -10.34 14.79 -11.87
N ALA A 211 -9.55 13.84 -11.35
CA ALA A 211 -8.89 12.81 -12.13
C ALA A 211 -9.81 11.65 -12.57
N ASN A 212 -11.08 11.63 -12.12
CA ASN A 212 -12.05 10.56 -12.36
C ASN A 212 -11.49 9.17 -11.95
N ALA A 213 -10.94 9.09 -10.74
CA ALA A 213 -10.28 7.88 -10.24
C ALA A 213 -11.26 6.68 -10.15
N GLU A 214 -10.84 5.53 -10.66
CA GLU A 214 -11.71 4.35 -10.84
C GLU A 214 -12.33 3.85 -9.52
N PHE A 215 -11.55 3.85 -8.43
CA PHE A 215 -12.02 3.36 -7.13
C PHE A 215 -13.26 4.11 -6.60
N ILE A 216 -13.45 5.38 -6.99
CA ILE A 216 -14.62 6.18 -6.60
C ILE A 216 -15.88 5.66 -7.29
N ARG A 217 -15.76 5.23 -8.55
CA ARG A 217 -16.87 4.64 -9.32
C ARG A 217 -17.18 3.22 -8.89
N LEU A 218 -16.16 2.49 -8.44
CA LEU A 218 -16.31 1.13 -7.94
C LEU A 218 -16.98 1.11 -6.56
N ALA A 219 -16.66 2.06 -5.67
CA ALA A 219 -17.27 2.15 -4.36
C ALA A 219 -18.78 2.45 -4.45
N ASP A 220 -19.55 1.94 -3.48
CA ASP A 220 -20.99 2.17 -3.39
C ASP A 220 -21.31 3.62 -2.99
N MET A 221 -20.43 4.20 -2.18
CA MET A 221 -20.47 5.58 -1.77
C MET A 221 -19.06 6.15 -1.61
N PHE A 222 -18.94 7.48 -1.64
CA PHE A 222 -17.71 8.17 -1.28
C PHE A 222 -17.97 9.37 -0.36
N VAL A 223 -16.95 9.72 0.42
CA VAL A 223 -16.90 10.92 1.25
C VAL A 223 -15.78 11.81 0.73
N GLU A 224 -16.12 13.05 0.38
CA GLU A 224 -15.10 14.04 0.00
C GLU A 224 -14.26 14.44 1.22
N VAL A 225 -12.94 14.38 1.07
CA VAL A 225 -11.95 14.73 2.11
C VAL A 225 -10.97 15.79 1.61
N PRO A 226 -10.24 16.50 2.50
CA PRO A 226 -9.35 17.59 2.09
C PRO A 226 -8.30 17.15 1.06
N SER A 227 -8.08 17.96 0.02
CA SER A 227 -7.06 17.70 -1.01
C SER A 227 -5.62 18.03 -0.58
N GLY A 228 -4.67 17.78 -1.49
CA GLY A 228 -3.26 18.07 -1.28
C GLY A 228 -2.51 16.93 -0.62
N LYS A 229 -1.51 17.25 0.20
CA LYS A 229 -0.61 16.25 0.82
C LYS A 229 -1.40 15.22 1.64
N ASN A 230 -0.94 13.97 1.61
CA ASN A 230 -1.65 12.86 2.24
C ASN A 230 -1.89 13.01 3.75
N VAL A 231 -1.04 13.74 4.45
CA VAL A 231 -1.19 14.10 5.88
C VAL A 231 -2.48 14.87 6.19
N ASN A 232 -3.14 15.43 5.17
CA ASN A 232 -4.43 16.10 5.30
C ASN A 232 -5.62 15.15 5.06
N ASN A 233 -5.40 13.96 4.51
CA ASN A 233 -6.43 13.02 4.06
C ASN A 233 -6.12 11.56 4.45
N TYR A 234 -5.59 10.76 3.52
CA TYR A 234 -5.38 9.32 3.64
C TYR A 234 -4.36 8.92 4.72
N ALA A 235 -3.47 9.83 5.13
CA ALA A 235 -2.53 9.60 6.23
C ALA A 235 -2.96 10.30 7.53
N ASN A 236 -4.15 10.94 7.55
CA ASN A 236 -4.66 11.64 8.72
C ASN A 236 -5.54 10.71 9.56
N VAL A 237 -4.98 10.14 10.62
CA VAL A 237 -5.66 9.16 11.48
C VAL A 237 -6.94 9.74 12.10
N ASP A 238 -6.91 10.98 12.61
CA ASP A 238 -8.08 11.59 13.25
C ASP A 238 -9.23 11.78 12.25
N LEU A 239 -8.90 12.23 11.04
CA LEU A 239 -9.88 12.35 9.96
C LEU A 239 -10.48 10.98 9.60
N ILE A 240 -9.63 9.97 9.38
CA ILE A 240 -10.07 8.61 9.04
C ILE A 240 -11.04 8.10 10.11
N CYS A 241 -10.68 8.18 11.39
CA CYS A 241 -11.56 7.76 12.49
C CYS A 241 -12.87 8.57 12.54
N SER A 242 -12.81 9.87 12.30
CA SER A 242 -14.01 10.73 12.28
C SER A 242 -14.98 10.35 11.14
N VAL A 243 -14.45 10.07 9.95
CA VAL A 243 -15.25 9.67 8.78
C VAL A 243 -15.81 8.27 8.98
N ALA A 244 -14.97 7.31 9.45
CA ALA A 244 -15.40 5.95 9.74
C ALA A 244 -16.58 5.93 10.73
N LYS A 245 -16.49 6.72 11.80
CA LYS A 245 -17.57 6.88 12.78
C LYS A 245 -18.82 7.51 12.19
N ALA A 246 -18.66 8.59 11.41
CA ALA A 246 -19.79 9.28 10.77
C ALA A 246 -20.53 8.38 9.77
N GLN A 247 -19.80 7.50 9.07
CA GLN A 247 -20.35 6.56 8.10
C GLN A 247 -20.78 5.24 8.73
N SER A 248 -20.59 5.05 10.04
CA SER A 248 -20.97 3.81 10.76
C SER A 248 -20.45 2.55 10.06
N VAL A 249 -19.17 2.56 9.68
CA VAL A 249 -18.54 1.41 9.02
C VAL A 249 -18.14 0.35 10.05
N ASP A 250 -18.18 -0.91 9.66
CA ASP A 250 -17.77 -2.03 10.51
C ASP A 250 -16.25 -2.16 10.55
N ALA A 251 -15.59 -1.79 9.44
CA ALA A 251 -14.16 -1.93 9.27
C ALA A 251 -13.53 -0.84 8.39
N VAL A 252 -12.22 -0.65 8.56
CA VAL A 252 -11.37 0.19 7.71
C VAL A 252 -10.26 -0.64 7.09
N TRP A 253 -10.15 -0.58 5.76
CA TRP A 253 -9.03 -1.17 5.02
C TRP A 253 -8.04 -0.07 4.60
N PRO A 254 -6.78 -0.13 5.07
CA PRO A 254 -5.79 0.90 4.78
C PRO A 254 -4.89 0.58 3.57
N GLY A 255 -4.83 -0.67 3.11
CA GLY A 255 -3.94 -1.10 2.03
C GLY A 255 -2.46 -0.87 2.32
N TRP A 256 -1.77 -0.17 1.42
CA TRP A 256 -0.35 0.22 1.54
C TRP A 256 -0.15 1.72 1.38
N GLY A 257 0.94 2.23 1.96
CA GLY A 257 1.21 3.66 2.03
C GLY A 257 0.26 4.39 2.99
N HIS A 258 0.32 5.72 2.99
CA HIS A 258 -0.50 6.57 3.86
C HIS A 258 -0.45 6.15 5.34
N ALA A 259 -1.59 5.86 5.98
CA ALA A 259 -1.67 5.42 7.37
C ALA A 259 -1.60 3.90 7.57
N SER A 260 -1.32 3.10 6.53
CA SER A 260 -1.29 1.62 6.63
C SER A 260 -0.26 1.06 7.61
N GLU A 261 0.81 1.80 7.87
CA GLU A 261 1.87 1.45 8.83
C GLU A 261 1.82 2.32 10.09
N ASN A 262 0.78 3.15 10.27
CA ASN A 262 0.66 4.01 11.44
C ASN A 262 -0.06 3.26 12.59
N PRO A 263 0.62 2.95 13.72
CA PRO A 263 0.02 2.22 14.83
C PRO A 263 -1.11 2.97 15.53
N ASP A 264 -1.22 4.29 15.40
CA ASP A 264 -2.32 5.06 15.99
C ASP A 264 -3.66 4.73 15.35
N LEU A 265 -3.67 4.32 14.07
CA LEU A 265 -4.90 4.02 13.33
C LEU A 265 -5.66 2.82 13.91
N PRO A 266 -5.08 1.61 14.02
CA PRO A 266 -5.78 0.49 14.66
C PRO A 266 -6.13 0.77 16.13
N MET A 267 -5.30 1.53 16.85
CA MET A 267 -5.57 1.88 18.25
C MET A 267 -6.85 2.73 18.36
N LYS A 268 -6.93 3.85 17.64
CA LYS A 268 -8.09 4.75 17.66
C LYS A 268 -9.35 4.13 17.07
N LEU A 269 -9.22 3.30 16.03
CA LEU A 269 -10.37 2.56 15.48
C LEU A 269 -10.94 1.58 16.50
N LYS A 270 -10.09 0.86 17.24
CA LYS A 270 -10.52 -0.05 18.32
C LYS A 270 -11.28 0.69 19.43
N GLU A 271 -10.83 1.87 19.83
CA GLU A 271 -11.51 2.70 20.85
C GLU A 271 -12.95 3.10 20.45
N ILE A 272 -13.22 3.22 19.16
CA ILE A 272 -14.56 3.55 18.62
C ILE A 272 -15.33 2.31 18.13
N GLY A 273 -14.80 1.10 18.36
CA GLY A 273 -15.47 -0.15 18.00
C GLY A 273 -15.45 -0.50 16.51
N ILE A 274 -14.50 0.02 15.74
CA ILE A 274 -14.35 -0.24 14.31
C ILE A 274 -13.14 -1.16 14.09
N THR A 275 -13.31 -2.18 13.25
CA THR A 275 -12.24 -3.16 12.97
C THR A 275 -11.20 -2.58 12.02
N PHE A 276 -9.93 -2.66 12.38
CA PHE A 276 -8.84 -2.40 11.44
C PHE A 276 -8.50 -3.67 10.68
N ILE A 277 -8.52 -3.62 9.34
CA ILE A 277 -8.17 -4.78 8.51
C ILE A 277 -6.65 -4.84 8.33
N GLY A 278 -5.97 -5.41 9.33
CA GLY A 278 -4.52 -5.48 9.41
C GLY A 278 -4.04 -5.81 10.84
N PRO A 279 -2.72 -5.74 11.09
CA PRO A 279 -2.17 -6.06 12.40
C PRO A 279 -2.57 -5.06 13.48
N PRO A 280 -2.61 -5.49 14.75
CA PRO A 280 -2.96 -4.59 15.86
C PRO A 280 -1.83 -3.58 16.15
N SER A 281 -2.19 -2.46 16.80
CA SER A 281 -1.29 -1.34 17.10
C SER A 281 0.04 -1.74 17.78
N PRO A 282 0.06 -2.58 18.85
CA PRO A 282 1.32 -2.94 19.49
C PRO A 282 2.27 -3.68 18.56
N VAL A 283 1.73 -4.54 17.69
CA VAL A 283 2.50 -5.30 16.69
C VAL A 283 3.07 -4.36 15.64
N MET A 284 2.28 -3.42 15.14
CA MET A 284 2.78 -2.41 14.19
C MET A 284 3.87 -1.53 14.80
N SER A 285 3.70 -1.11 16.06
CA SER A 285 4.66 -0.26 16.75
C SER A 285 6.02 -0.94 16.90
N VAL A 286 6.05 -2.22 17.28
CA VAL A 286 7.31 -2.93 17.50
C VAL A 286 8.01 -3.30 16.19
N LEU A 287 7.26 -3.55 15.12
CA LEU A 287 7.83 -3.85 13.80
C LEU A 287 8.37 -2.61 13.08
N GLY A 288 7.90 -1.41 13.43
CA GLY A 288 8.41 -0.15 12.86
C GLY A 288 9.83 0.21 13.32
N ASP A 289 10.29 -0.34 14.45
CA ASP A 289 11.65 -0.15 14.94
C ASP A 289 12.57 -1.30 14.49
N LYS A 290 13.66 -0.96 13.78
CA LYS A 290 14.54 -1.97 13.18
C LYS A 290 15.30 -2.80 14.22
N ILE A 291 15.61 -2.21 15.37
CA ILE A 291 16.31 -2.90 16.47
C ILE A 291 15.34 -3.87 17.13
N ALA A 292 14.13 -3.40 17.46
CA ALA A 292 13.10 -4.24 18.07
C ALA A 292 12.68 -5.40 17.15
N ALA A 293 12.47 -5.13 15.85
CA ALA A 293 12.15 -6.15 14.86
C ALA A 293 13.24 -7.23 14.76
N ASN A 294 14.53 -6.86 14.77
CA ASN A 294 15.63 -7.84 14.77
C ASN A 294 15.67 -8.68 16.05
N ILE A 295 15.43 -8.09 17.22
CA ILE A 295 15.36 -8.85 18.49
C ILE A 295 14.21 -9.86 18.46
N LEU A 296 13.05 -9.49 17.90
CA LEU A 296 11.91 -10.39 17.74
C LEU A 296 12.19 -11.51 16.73
N ALA A 297 12.84 -11.18 15.61
CA ALA A 297 13.29 -12.17 14.63
C ALA A 297 14.22 -13.22 15.28
N GLN A 298 15.22 -12.78 16.04
CA GLN A 298 16.12 -13.68 16.79
C GLN A 298 15.36 -14.52 17.83
N THR A 299 14.41 -13.91 18.54
CA THR A 299 13.56 -14.62 19.53
C THR A 299 12.73 -15.73 18.88
N ALA A 300 12.25 -15.50 17.66
CA ALA A 300 11.49 -16.48 16.87
C ALA A 300 12.37 -17.51 16.12
N GLY A 301 13.70 -17.45 16.30
CA GLY A 301 14.64 -18.33 15.60
C GLY A 301 14.69 -18.06 14.09
N VAL A 302 14.51 -16.80 13.69
CA VAL A 302 14.73 -16.34 12.32
C VAL A 302 16.18 -15.84 12.21
N PRO A 303 16.99 -16.37 11.27
CA PRO A 303 18.36 -15.90 11.06
C PRO A 303 18.38 -14.39 10.82
N SER A 304 19.25 -13.67 11.52
CA SER A 304 19.42 -12.22 11.39
C SER A 304 20.82 -11.90 10.89
N ILE A 305 20.97 -10.80 10.14
CA ILE A 305 22.29 -10.34 9.67
C ILE A 305 23.15 -10.04 10.90
N PRO A 306 24.43 -10.43 10.94
CA PRO A 306 25.32 -10.07 12.04
C PRO A 306 25.26 -8.56 12.34
N TRP A 307 24.96 -8.20 13.59
CA TRP A 307 24.71 -6.82 14.00
C TRP A 307 25.11 -6.57 15.46
N SER A 308 24.95 -5.33 15.93
CA SER A 308 25.30 -4.93 17.29
C SER A 308 24.53 -5.69 18.37
N GLY A 309 23.29 -6.07 18.09
CA GLY A 309 22.44 -6.87 18.97
C GLY A 309 22.38 -8.37 18.64
N ASP A 310 23.42 -8.93 18.05
CA ASP A 310 23.46 -10.36 17.70
C ASP A 310 23.28 -11.25 18.95
N GLY A 311 22.40 -12.24 18.85
CA GLY A 311 22.05 -13.15 19.95
C GLY A 311 21.09 -12.60 21.01
N LEU A 312 20.61 -11.36 20.89
CA LEU A 312 19.59 -10.81 21.78
C LEU A 312 18.23 -11.47 21.57
N THR A 313 17.58 -11.84 22.67
CA THR A 313 16.19 -12.31 22.68
C THR A 313 15.40 -11.57 23.75
N ALA A 314 14.10 -11.42 23.54
CA ALA A 314 13.21 -10.73 24.48
C ALA A 314 11.79 -11.29 24.42
N SER A 315 11.14 -11.32 25.57
CA SER A 315 9.68 -11.36 25.64
C SER A 315 9.14 -9.93 25.60
N LEU A 316 8.07 -9.72 24.85
CA LEU A 316 7.40 -8.42 24.82
C LEU A 316 6.86 -8.06 26.21
N THR A 317 6.95 -6.77 26.56
CA THR A 317 6.28 -6.20 27.73
C THR A 317 4.76 -6.30 27.58
N PRO A 318 3.96 -6.11 28.66
CA PRO A 318 2.50 -6.03 28.55
C PRO A 318 2.02 -4.96 27.56
N GLU A 319 2.81 -3.91 27.35
CA GLU A 319 2.56 -2.82 26.41
C GLU A 319 2.97 -3.17 24.96
N GLY A 320 3.57 -4.34 24.73
CA GLY A 320 3.98 -4.82 23.41
C GLY A 320 5.31 -4.26 22.93
N THR A 321 6.21 -3.85 23.84
CA THR A 321 7.53 -3.31 23.50
C THR A 321 8.65 -4.26 23.93
N ILE A 322 9.87 -4.00 23.45
CA ILE A 322 11.08 -4.68 23.95
C ILE A 322 11.48 -4.05 25.29
N PRO A 323 11.86 -4.83 26.31
CA PRO A 323 12.39 -4.28 27.55
C PRO A 323 13.61 -3.38 27.29
N ASP A 324 13.60 -2.16 27.85
CA ASP A 324 14.62 -1.12 27.60
C ASP A 324 16.06 -1.62 27.77
N GLU A 325 16.31 -2.49 28.75
CA GLU A 325 17.64 -3.07 28.99
C GLU A 325 18.11 -3.92 27.81
N VAL A 326 17.22 -4.74 27.24
CA VAL A 326 17.53 -5.59 26.08
C VAL A 326 17.66 -4.72 24.83
N PHE A 327 16.75 -3.76 24.66
CA PHE A 327 16.77 -2.84 23.53
C PHE A 327 18.09 -2.08 23.46
N ARG A 328 18.53 -1.48 24.58
CA ARG A 328 19.79 -0.72 24.66
C ARG A 328 21.03 -1.55 24.34
N LYS A 329 21.05 -2.84 24.68
CA LYS A 329 22.16 -3.75 24.32
C LYS A 329 22.33 -3.91 22.81
N GLY A 330 21.27 -3.69 22.02
CA GLY A 330 21.35 -3.68 20.55
C GLY A 330 21.84 -2.37 19.94
N THR A 331 22.00 -1.32 20.76
CA THR A 331 22.39 0.02 20.31
C THR A 331 23.88 0.27 20.51
N VAL A 332 24.43 1.23 19.74
CA VAL A 332 25.76 1.81 19.93
C VAL A 332 25.62 3.30 20.21
N THR A 333 26.34 3.79 21.21
CA THR A 333 26.22 5.16 21.72
C THR A 333 27.46 6.02 21.46
N SER A 334 28.56 5.39 21.07
CA SER A 334 29.82 6.06 20.76
C SER A 334 30.48 5.52 19.49
N VAL A 335 31.43 6.30 18.97
CA VAL A 335 32.27 5.88 17.83
C VAL A 335 33.08 4.63 18.19
N ASP A 336 33.62 4.56 19.41
CA ASP A 336 34.43 3.43 19.87
C ASP A 336 33.59 2.14 19.92
N GLU A 337 32.38 2.19 20.49
CA GLU A 337 31.44 1.05 20.50
C GLU A 337 31.07 0.61 19.08
N ALA A 338 30.87 1.56 18.16
CA ALA A 338 30.57 1.24 16.76
C ALA A 338 31.76 0.57 16.05
N VAL A 339 32.99 0.99 16.34
CA VAL A 339 34.22 0.39 15.81
C VAL A 339 34.42 -1.02 16.38
N GLU A 340 34.32 -1.20 17.70
CA GLU A 340 34.42 -2.52 18.35
C GLU A 340 33.39 -3.49 17.77
N CYS A 341 32.16 -3.02 17.57
CA CYS A 341 31.11 -3.80 16.94
C CYS A 341 31.45 -4.17 15.49
N ALA A 342 31.99 -3.23 14.70
CA ALA A 342 32.36 -3.49 13.32
C ALA A 342 33.56 -4.44 13.19
N GLU A 343 34.52 -4.38 14.11
CA GLU A 343 35.64 -5.33 14.18
C GLU A 343 35.17 -6.75 14.53
N ARG A 344 34.17 -6.88 15.41
CA ARG A 344 33.53 -8.16 15.74
C ARG A 344 32.73 -8.74 14.56
N ILE A 345 31.96 -7.91 13.86
CA ILE A 345 31.11 -8.32 12.73
C ILE A 345 31.94 -8.59 11.46
N GLY A 346 32.97 -7.78 11.23
CA GLY A 346 33.74 -7.73 9.99
C GLY A 346 33.23 -6.66 9.02
N PHE A 347 34.17 -5.91 8.44
CA PHE A 347 33.89 -4.89 7.42
C PHE A 347 33.60 -5.51 6.04
N PRO A 348 32.84 -4.84 5.16
CA PRO A 348 32.15 -3.55 5.36
C PRO A 348 30.87 -3.65 6.20
N VAL A 349 30.54 -2.59 6.92
CA VAL A 349 29.34 -2.49 7.77
C VAL A 349 28.44 -1.31 7.38
N MET A 350 27.21 -1.35 7.87
CA MET A 350 26.23 -0.27 7.80
C MET A 350 26.00 0.29 9.20
N VAL A 351 26.21 1.59 9.37
CA VAL A 351 25.80 2.35 10.57
C VAL A 351 24.44 2.96 10.30
N LYS A 352 23.44 2.64 11.13
CA LYS A 352 22.03 3.01 10.91
C LYS A 352 21.41 3.60 12.17
N ALA A 353 20.69 4.69 12.01
CA ALA A 353 19.73 5.17 13.00
C ALA A 353 18.40 4.39 12.85
N SER A 354 17.82 3.95 13.96
CA SER A 354 16.56 3.18 13.95
C SER A 354 15.41 3.98 13.32
N GLU A 355 15.29 5.25 13.72
CA GLU A 355 14.23 6.18 13.30
C GLU A 355 14.56 6.96 12.00
N GLY A 356 15.59 6.53 11.27
CA GLY A 356 16.01 7.15 10.01
C GLY A 356 15.04 6.83 8.85
N GLY A 357 14.23 7.81 8.45
CA GLY A 357 13.33 7.70 7.30
C GLY A 357 13.96 8.09 5.96
N GLY A 358 13.64 7.36 4.89
CA GLY A 358 13.98 7.73 3.50
C GLY A 358 15.48 7.78 3.18
N GLY A 359 16.27 6.90 3.80
CA GLY A 359 17.72 6.82 3.59
C GLY A 359 18.56 7.81 4.42
N LYS A 360 17.93 8.62 5.28
CA LYS A 360 18.64 9.49 6.25
C LYS A 360 19.12 8.69 7.45
N GLY A 361 20.29 9.05 7.99
CA GLY A 361 20.84 8.34 9.14
C GLY A 361 21.35 6.93 8.78
N ILE A 362 21.78 6.71 7.54
CA ILE A 362 22.33 5.43 7.07
C ILE A 362 23.67 5.72 6.37
N ARG A 363 24.73 5.00 6.75
CA ARG A 363 26.06 5.10 6.12
C ARG A 363 26.71 3.73 6.00
N MET A 364 27.25 3.44 4.81
CA MET A 364 28.18 2.34 4.62
C MET A 364 29.56 2.78 5.09
N CYS A 365 30.24 1.92 5.84
CA CYS A 365 31.61 2.13 6.31
C CYS A 365 32.44 0.89 5.98
N ALA A 366 33.47 1.06 5.15
CA ALA A 366 34.40 0.00 4.76
C ALA A 366 35.61 -0.12 5.70
N SER A 367 35.81 0.82 6.61
CA SER A 367 36.93 0.83 7.56
C SER A 367 36.61 1.58 8.84
N ARG A 368 37.48 1.42 9.85
CA ARG A 368 37.45 2.19 11.11
C ARG A 368 37.41 3.70 10.88
N ALA A 369 38.29 4.21 10.02
CA ALA A 369 38.37 5.65 9.73
C ALA A 369 37.05 6.19 9.13
N GLU A 370 36.35 5.37 8.35
CA GLU A 370 35.04 5.74 7.82
C GLU A 370 33.96 5.77 8.92
N ILE A 371 33.99 4.86 9.90
CA ILE A 371 33.08 4.92 11.06
C ILE A 371 33.31 6.20 11.85
N GLU A 372 34.56 6.54 12.15
CA GLU A 372 34.94 7.76 12.88
C GLU A 372 34.40 9.02 12.19
N ALA A 373 34.42 9.05 10.85
CA ALA A 373 33.89 10.17 10.06
C ALA A 373 32.36 10.16 9.88
N ASN A 374 31.75 8.98 9.76
CA ASN A 374 30.35 8.83 9.37
C ASN A 374 29.38 8.73 10.54
N PHE A 375 29.80 8.17 11.68
CA PHE A 375 28.93 8.01 12.85
C PHE A 375 28.35 9.35 13.35
N PRO A 376 29.13 10.44 13.48
CA PRO A 376 28.56 11.74 13.85
C PRO A 376 27.56 12.28 12.82
N GLN A 377 27.73 11.96 11.54
CA GLN A 377 26.78 12.36 10.50
C GLN A 377 25.45 11.61 10.65
N VAL A 378 25.51 10.30 10.91
CA VAL A 378 24.31 9.49 11.18
C VAL A 378 23.53 10.06 12.36
N GLN A 379 24.23 10.39 13.45
CA GLN A 379 23.62 10.97 14.64
C GLN A 379 22.96 12.34 14.37
N ASN A 380 23.58 13.18 13.53
CA ASN A 380 23.07 14.51 13.21
C ASN A 380 21.92 14.51 12.19
N GLU A 381 21.86 13.49 11.32
CA GLU A 381 20.80 13.38 10.29
C GLU A 381 19.50 12.75 10.82
N ALA A 382 19.61 11.94 11.87
CA ALA A 382 18.48 11.31 12.52
C ALA A 382 17.79 12.29 13.49
N PRO A 383 16.52 12.03 13.88
CA PRO A 383 15.90 12.72 15.00
C PRO A 383 16.79 12.70 16.25
N PRO A 384 16.90 13.82 17.00
CA PRO A 384 17.71 13.87 18.21
C PRO A 384 17.33 12.75 19.19
N GLY A 385 18.31 11.94 19.59
CA GLY A 385 18.11 10.81 20.50
C GLY A 385 17.75 9.50 19.81
N SER A 386 17.66 9.45 18.47
CA SER A 386 17.43 8.20 17.74
C SER A 386 18.50 7.16 18.08
N PRO A 387 18.12 5.93 18.46
CA PRO A 387 19.05 4.82 18.64
C PRO A 387 19.85 4.56 17.37
N ILE A 388 21.13 4.20 17.51
CA ILE A 388 22.01 3.82 16.40
C ILE A 388 22.42 2.36 16.60
N PHE A 389 22.53 1.61 15.51
CA PHE A 389 23.02 0.23 15.50
C PHE A 389 23.96 0.01 14.32
N VAL A 390 24.78 -1.03 14.40
CA VAL A 390 25.74 -1.44 13.35
C VAL A 390 25.35 -2.81 12.84
N MET A 391 25.34 -3.02 11.54
CA MET A 391 25.08 -4.33 10.93
C MET A 391 26.00 -4.61 9.75
N GLN A 392 26.23 -5.87 9.45
CA GLN A 392 27.01 -6.27 8.28
C GLN A 392 26.36 -5.79 6.98
N LEU A 393 27.18 -5.37 6.01
CA LEU A 393 26.68 -5.14 4.66
C LEU A 393 26.61 -6.46 3.89
N CYS A 394 25.40 -6.92 3.56
CA CYS A 394 25.23 -8.04 2.63
C CYS A 394 25.49 -7.59 1.18
N GLN A 395 26.55 -8.12 0.56
CA GLN A 395 26.87 -7.89 -0.84
C GLN A 395 26.34 -9.03 -1.72
N GLY A 396 25.90 -8.72 -2.95
CA GLY A 396 25.43 -9.73 -3.91
C GLY A 396 24.17 -10.50 -3.49
N ALA A 397 23.50 -10.09 -2.41
CA ALA A 397 22.30 -10.76 -1.92
C ALA A 397 21.09 -10.47 -2.81
N ARG A 398 20.23 -11.48 -2.97
CA ARG A 398 18.88 -11.36 -3.51
C ARG A 398 17.95 -10.85 -2.42
N HIS A 399 16.98 -10.04 -2.81
CA HIS A 399 15.91 -9.60 -1.93
C HIS A 399 14.73 -10.54 -2.12
N ILE A 400 14.46 -11.38 -1.13
CA ILE A 400 13.43 -12.43 -1.20
C ILE A 400 12.39 -12.18 -0.12
N GLU A 401 11.13 -12.42 -0.44
CA GLU A 401 10.02 -12.20 0.47
C GLU A 401 9.18 -13.44 0.65
N VAL A 402 8.56 -13.55 1.83
CA VAL A 402 7.50 -14.52 2.10
C VAL A 402 6.21 -13.75 2.40
N GLN A 403 5.15 -14.06 1.65
CA GLN A 403 3.82 -13.56 1.95
C GLN A 403 3.26 -14.31 3.15
N ILE A 404 2.89 -13.59 4.20
CA ILE A 404 2.27 -14.16 5.40
C ILE A 404 0.83 -13.66 5.56
N VAL A 405 -0.02 -14.49 6.17
CA VAL A 405 -1.27 -14.03 6.78
C VAL A 405 -1.38 -14.65 8.17
N GLY A 406 -1.69 -13.84 9.18
CA GLY A 406 -1.99 -14.28 10.53
C GLY A 406 -3.48 -14.13 10.88
N ASP A 407 -3.98 -14.95 11.79
CA ASP A 407 -5.33 -14.84 12.34
C ASP A 407 -5.36 -14.50 13.84
N GLU A 408 -6.57 -14.24 14.35
CA GLU A 408 -6.82 -13.95 15.77
C GLU A 408 -6.67 -15.18 16.68
N HIS A 409 -6.44 -16.36 16.10
CA HIS A 409 -6.30 -17.65 16.81
C HIS A 409 -4.82 -18.06 16.95
N GLY A 410 -3.91 -17.16 16.59
CA GLY A 410 -2.46 -17.36 16.74
C GLY A 410 -1.86 -18.29 15.68
N GLN A 411 -2.54 -18.53 14.57
CA GLN A 411 -1.98 -19.25 13.43
C GLN A 411 -1.43 -18.28 12.38
N ALA A 412 -0.51 -18.79 11.57
CA ALA A 412 0.06 -18.06 10.44
C ALA A 412 0.31 -19.00 9.26
N VAL A 413 -0.11 -18.58 8.07
CA VAL A 413 0.15 -19.26 6.81
C VAL A 413 1.22 -18.50 6.02
N ALA A 414 2.15 -19.23 5.42
CA ALA A 414 3.02 -18.73 4.36
C ALA A 414 2.40 -19.05 3.00
N LEU A 415 2.18 -18.03 2.18
CA LEU A 415 1.56 -18.13 0.86
C LEU A 415 2.62 -17.96 -0.21
N ASN A 416 3.66 -18.79 -0.17
CA ASN A 416 4.82 -18.69 -1.06
C ASN A 416 5.51 -17.30 -0.94
N GLY A 417 6.26 -16.89 -1.96
CA GLY A 417 7.10 -15.70 -1.89
C GLY A 417 7.40 -15.06 -3.23
N ARG A 418 8.19 -13.99 -3.15
CA ARG A 418 8.57 -13.14 -4.28
C ARG A 418 10.07 -12.88 -4.28
N ASP A 419 10.64 -12.70 -5.46
CA ASP A 419 11.98 -12.17 -5.66
C ASP A 419 11.86 -10.72 -6.15
N CYS A 420 12.31 -9.81 -5.28
CA CYS A 420 12.20 -8.36 -5.41
C CYS A 420 13.56 -7.74 -5.69
N SER A 421 14.54 -8.54 -6.14
CA SER A 421 15.94 -8.13 -6.23
C SER A 421 16.18 -6.99 -7.20
N THR A 422 15.31 -6.84 -8.23
CA THR A 422 15.49 -5.83 -9.26
C THR A 422 14.96 -4.48 -8.81
N GLN A 423 15.84 -3.72 -8.16
CA GLN A 423 15.53 -2.42 -7.58
C GLN A 423 16.37 -1.31 -8.21
N ARG A 424 15.80 -0.10 -8.27
CA ARG A 424 16.53 1.11 -8.66
C ARG A 424 16.47 2.12 -7.53
N ARG A 425 17.62 2.39 -6.90
CA ARG A 425 17.72 3.32 -5.75
C ARG A 425 16.73 2.98 -4.62
N PHE A 426 16.69 1.70 -4.23
CA PHE A 426 15.80 1.16 -3.19
C PHE A 426 14.29 1.23 -3.54
N GLN A 427 13.95 1.46 -4.81
CA GLN A 427 12.58 1.28 -5.30
C GLN A 427 12.48 -0.06 -6.04
N LYS A 428 11.54 -0.90 -5.59
CA LYS A 428 11.12 -2.12 -6.27
C LYS A 428 10.52 -1.81 -7.65
N ILE A 429 11.04 -2.43 -8.71
CA ILE A 429 10.63 -2.19 -10.10
C ILE A 429 10.03 -3.45 -10.72
N PHE A 430 10.71 -4.59 -10.59
CA PHE A 430 10.22 -5.89 -11.04
C PHE A 430 10.11 -6.82 -9.86
N GLU A 431 9.01 -7.56 -9.85
CA GLU A 431 8.58 -8.48 -8.80
C GLU A 431 8.16 -9.76 -9.50
N GLU A 432 8.76 -10.88 -9.10
CA GLU A 432 8.54 -12.17 -9.74
C GLU A 432 8.40 -13.27 -8.67
N GLY A 433 7.76 -14.39 -9.00
CA GLY A 433 7.56 -15.48 -8.04
C GLY A 433 7.21 -16.80 -8.73
N PRO A 434 7.48 -17.96 -8.12
CA PRO A 434 8.14 -18.12 -6.84
C PRO A 434 9.64 -17.76 -6.96
N PRO A 435 10.37 -17.59 -5.83
CA PRO A 435 11.79 -17.21 -5.85
C PRO A 435 12.68 -18.32 -6.44
N ALA A 436 12.79 -18.37 -7.77
CA ALA A 436 13.40 -19.49 -8.50
C ALA A 436 14.90 -19.70 -8.21
N ILE A 437 15.59 -18.65 -7.75
CA ILE A 437 17.00 -18.70 -7.36
C ILE A 437 17.23 -19.42 -6.02
N VAL A 438 16.21 -19.48 -5.16
CA VAL A 438 16.32 -20.08 -3.82
C VAL A 438 16.05 -21.58 -3.93
N PRO A 439 16.95 -22.45 -3.44
CA PRO A 439 16.68 -23.88 -3.37
C PRO A 439 15.42 -24.16 -2.54
N LYS A 440 14.58 -25.09 -3.01
CA LYS A 440 13.27 -25.37 -2.41
C LYS A 440 13.33 -25.60 -0.89
N ASP A 441 14.24 -26.44 -0.42
CA ASP A 441 14.34 -26.77 1.01
C ASP A 441 14.74 -25.55 1.85
N THR A 442 15.57 -24.66 1.28
CA THR A 442 15.94 -23.39 1.91
C THR A 442 14.75 -22.44 1.95
N PHE A 443 14.00 -22.33 0.85
CA PHE A 443 12.81 -21.49 0.80
C PHE A 443 11.71 -21.98 1.76
N VAL A 444 11.51 -23.28 1.91
CA VAL A 444 10.59 -23.85 2.92
C VAL A 444 11.01 -23.46 4.34
N GLU A 445 12.31 -23.39 4.63
CA GLU A 445 12.76 -22.88 5.93
C GLU A 445 12.53 -21.36 6.08
N MET A 446 12.67 -20.58 5.01
CA MET A 446 12.30 -19.15 5.02
C MET A 446 10.82 -18.95 5.31
N GLU A 447 9.95 -19.79 4.74
CA GLU A 447 8.51 -19.80 5.01
C GLU A 447 8.22 -20.12 6.48
N ARG A 448 8.82 -21.20 7.00
CA ARG A 448 8.66 -21.60 8.40
C ARG A 448 9.17 -20.55 9.37
N ALA A 449 10.31 -19.93 9.07
CA ALA A 449 10.87 -18.85 9.87
C ALA A 449 9.91 -17.64 9.91
N ALA A 450 9.32 -17.28 8.76
CA ALA A 450 8.33 -16.21 8.67
C ALA A 450 7.08 -16.55 9.49
N GLN A 451 6.58 -17.78 9.42
CA GLN A 451 5.44 -18.24 10.21
C GLN A 451 5.72 -18.21 11.72
N ARG A 452 6.90 -18.67 12.17
CA ARG A 452 7.30 -18.60 13.58
C ARG A 452 7.28 -17.18 14.10
N LEU A 453 7.88 -16.24 13.36
CA LEU A 453 7.87 -14.81 13.71
C LEU A 453 6.44 -14.28 13.80
N THR A 454 5.63 -14.51 12.77
CA THR A 454 4.24 -14.07 12.68
C THR A 454 3.40 -14.56 13.87
N LYS A 455 3.53 -15.84 14.23
CA LYS A 455 2.83 -16.44 15.39
C LYS A 455 3.33 -15.85 16.71
N SER A 456 4.65 -15.67 16.86
CA SER A 456 5.26 -15.21 18.12
C SER A 456 4.81 -13.81 18.53
N ILE A 457 4.46 -12.96 17.56
CA ILE A 457 4.05 -11.57 17.81
C ILE A 457 2.53 -11.39 17.77
N GLY A 458 1.74 -12.46 17.57
CA GLY A 458 0.29 -12.35 17.47
C GLY A 458 -0.18 -11.47 16.31
N TYR A 459 0.50 -11.57 15.17
CA TYR A 459 0.19 -10.80 13.97
C TYR A 459 -1.18 -11.21 13.39
N VAL A 460 -1.97 -10.24 12.90
CA VAL A 460 -3.29 -10.48 12.27
C VAL A 460 -3.35 -9.80 10.91
N GLY A 461 -3.99 -10.43 9.93
CA GLY A 461 -4.07 -9.92 8.57
C GLY A 461 -2.85 -10.26 7.73
N ALA A 462 -2.71 -9.61 6.57
CA ALA A 462 -1.60 -9.85 5.66
C ALA A 462 -0.35 -9.03 6.03
N GLY A 463 0.82 -9.63 5.84
CA GLY A 463 2.12 -8.98 6.02
C GLY A 463 3.14 -9.56 5.06
N THR A 464 4.36 -9.05 5.08
CA THR A 464 5.46 -9.62 4.28
C THR A 464 6.73 -9.62 5.08
N VAL A 465 7.32 -10.81 5.25
CA VAL A 465 8.66 -10.95 5.82
C VAL A 465 9.66 -10.86 4.69
N GLU A 466 10.54 -9.86 4.76
CA GLU A 466 11.60 -9.62 3.79
C GLU A 466 12.92 -10.23 4.29
N TYR A 467 13.68 -10.80 3.36
CA TYR A 467 14.95 -11.45 3.59
C TYR A 467 16.01 -10.99 2.59
N LEU A 468 17.27 -11.01 3.04
CA LEU A 468 18.44 -11.00 2.16
C LEU A 468 18.96 -12.44 2.02
N PHE A 469 18.97 -12.96 0.79
CA PHE A 469 19.44 -14.30 0.47
C PHE A 469 20.76 -14.25 -0.30
N ASN A 470 21.78 -14.93 0.21
CA ASN A 470 23.05 -15.11 -0.50
C ASN A 470 23.04 -16.47 -1.22
N ALA A 471 23.04 -16.43 -2.56
CA ALA A 471 22.98 -17.60 -3.41
C ALA A 471 24.29 -18.44 -3.40
N GLU A 472 25.44 -17.83 -3.10
CA GLU A 472 26.72 -18.54 -3.06
C GLU A 472 26.86 -19.40 -1.79
N THR A 473 26.43 -18.86 -0.65
CA THR A 473 26.50 -19.54 0.65
C THR A 473 25.23 -20.30 0.99
N ASN A 474 24.15 -20.09 0.23
CA ASN A 474 22.81 -20.61 0.50
C ASN A 474 22.30 -20.24 1.92
N THR A 475 22.54 -19.00 2.32
CA THR A 475 22.12 -18.45 3.62
C THR A 475 21.16 -17.29 3.42
N PHE A 476 20.14 -17.18 4.26
CA PHE A 476 19.22 -16.05 4.28
C PHE A 476 19.24 -15.36 5.63
N TYR A 477 18.88 -14.08 5.63
CA TYR A 477 18.84 -13.26 6.83
C TYR A 477 17.63 -12.33 6.80
N PHE A 478 16.95 -12.17 7.93
CA PHE A 478 15.83 -11.26 8.12
C PHE A 478 16.26 -9.82 7.81
N LEU A 479 15.40 -9.11 7.07
CA LEU A 479 15.55 -7.69 6.80
C LEU A 479 14.51 -6.89 7.59
N GLU A 480 13.23 -7.16 7.35
CA GLU A 480 12.11 -6.53 8.05
C GLU A 480 10.81 -7.34 7.87
N LEU A 481 9.76 -6.94 8.60
CA LEU A 481 8.40 -7.42 8.38
C LEU A 481 7.52 -6.19 8.11
N ASN A 482 7.05 -6.04 6.88
CA ASN A 482 6.13 -4.96 6.52
C ASN A 482 4.73 -5.25 7.06
N PRO A 483 4.18 -4.42 7.96
CA PRO A 483 2.92 -4.71 8.65
C PRO A 483 1.68 -4.37 7.81
N ARG A 484 1.70 -4.69 6.51
CA ARG A 484 0.67 -4.35 5.53
C ARG A 484 0.64 -5.32 4.35
N LEU A 485 -0.43 -5.27 3.56
CA LEU A 485 -0.44 -5.87 2.24
C LEU A 485 0.50 -5.08 1.31
N GLN A 486 1.32 -5.76 0.52
CA GLN A 486 2.20 -5.12 -0.46
C GLN A 486 1.49 -4.90 -1.81
N VAL A 487 2.01 -4.02 -2.66
CA VAL A 487 1.37 -3.68 -3.95
C VAL A 487 1.49 -4.84 -4.96
N GLU A 488 2.58 -5.58 -4.85
CA GLU A 488 2.98 -6.74 -5.65
C GLU A 488 2.30 -8.06 -5.21
N HIS A 489 1.39 -8.01 -4.24
CA HIS A 489 0.62 -9.17 -3.79
C HIS A 489 -0.09 -9.97 -4.90
N PRO A 490 -0.52 -9.41 -6.05
CA PRO A 490 -1.13 -10.20 -7.12
C PRO A 490 -0.20 -11.28 -7.70
N VAL A 491 1.13 -11.11 -7.62
CA VAL A 491 2.08 -12.17 -7.96
C VAL A 491 1.83 -13.41 -7.10
N THR A 492 1.69 -13.20 -5.79
CA THR A 492 1.36 -14.28 -4.85
C THR A 492 -0.04 -14.83 -5.07
N GLU A 493 -1.04 -13.99 -5.37
CA GLU A 493 -2.39 -14.47 -5.67
C GLU A 493 -2.41 -15.40 -6.90
N GLU A 494 -1.65 -15.08 -7.95
CA GLU A 494 -1.54 -15.95 -9.13
C GLU A 494 -0.84 -17.28 -8.81
N LEU A 495 0.17 -17.28 -7.96
CA LEU A 495 0.88 -18.50 -7.55
C LEU A 495 0.01 -19.42 -6.67
N THR A 496 -0.78 -18.83 -5.78
CA THR A 496 -1.48 -19.55 -4.71
C THR A 496 -2.97 -19.73 -4.96
N GLN A 497 -3.53 -18.95 -5.88
CA GLN A 497 -4.98 -18.82 -6.12
C GLN A 497 -5.76 -18.37 -4.88
N VAL A 498 -5.06 -17.72 -3.93
CA VAL A 498 -5.64 -17.12 -2.73
C VAL A 498 -5.87 -15.64 -2.96
N ASN A 499 -7.12 -15.18 -2.77
CA ASN A 499 -7.46 -13.77 -2.83
C ASN A 499 -7.09 -13.11 -1.49
N LEU A 500 -6.03 -12.30 -1.49
CA LEU A 500 -5.43 -11.75 -0.28
C LEU A 500 -6.33 -10.70 0.39
N PRO A 501 -6.92 -9.72 -0.32
CA PRO A 501 -7.86 -8.78 0.31
C PRO A 501 -9.08 -9.48 0.94
N ALA A 502 -9.65 -10.49 0.30
CA ALA A 502 -10.76 -11.26 0.87
C ALA A 502 -10.31 -12.13 2.05
N THR A 503 -9.09 -12.68 2.01
CA THR A 503 -8.52 -13.43 3.14
C THR A 503 -8.30 -12.51 4.34
N GLN A 504 -7.79 -11.29 4.14
CA GLN A 504 -7.68 -10.29 5.21
C GLN A 504 -9.03 -9.99 5.87
N LEU A 505 -10.08 -9.84 5.06
CA LEU A 505 -11.44 -9.59 5.55
C LEU A 505 -11.95 -10.76 6.40
N GLN A 506 -11.77 -12.00 5.93
CA GLN A 506 -12.19 -13.22 6.64
C GLN A 506 -11.47 -13.38 7.99
N VAL A 507 -10.14 -13.21 8.04
CA VAL A 507 -9.41 -13.34 9.31
C VAL A 507 -9.80 -12.22 10.29
N CYS A 508 -10.13 -11.01 9.81
CA CYS A 508 -10.62 -9.91 10.64
C CYS A 508 -12.09 -10.06 11.08
N MET A 509 -12.87 -10.92 10.39
CA MET A 509 -14.14 -11.45 10.90
C MET A 509 -13.93 -12.48 12.02
N GLY A 510 -12.68 -12.81 12.36
CA GLY A 510 -12.30 -13.80 13.35
C GLY A 510 -12.34 -15.23 12.84
N ILE A 511 -12.42 -15.45 11.52
CA ILE A 511 -12.39 -16.81 10.95
C ILE A 511 -10.96 -17.36 11.07
N PRO A 512 -10.76 -18.56 11.66
CA PRO A 512 -9.46 -19.24 11.67
C PRO A 512 -8.95 -19.52 10.26
N LEU A 513 -7.64 -19.40 10.03
CA LEU A 513 -7.03 -19.60 8.71
C LEU A 513 -7.32 -20.98 8.12
N ASP A 514 -7.38 -22.02 8.94
CA ASP A 514 -7.66 -23.39 8.49
C ASP A 514 -9.12 -23.59 8.06
N LYS A 515 -10.01 -22.62 8.33
CA LYS A 515 -11.40 -22.60 7.89
C LYS A 515 -11.63 -21.71 6.66
N VAL A 516 -10.61 -20.99 6.18
CA VAL A 516 -10.69 -20.15 4.98
C VAL A 516 -10.63 -21.04 3.71
N PRO A 517 -11.67 -21.07 2.86
CA PRO A 517 -11.76 -22.01 1.72
C PRO A 517 -10.57 -22.03 0.77
N GLN A 518 -10.04 -20.86 0.43
CA GLN A 518 -8.90 -20.75 -0.48
C GLN A 518 -7.58 -21.19 0.18
N ILE A 519 -7.41 -20.98 1.48
CA ILE A 519 -6.27 -21.52 2.24
C ILE A 519 -6.34 -23.04 2.26
N ARG A 520 -7.52 -23.62 2.51
CA ARG A 520 -7.71 -25.08 2.46
C ARG A 520 -7.36 -25.65 1.10
N SER A 521 -7.85 -25.01 0.04
CA SER A 521 -7.58 -25.41 -1.34
C SER A 521 -6.09 -25.34 -1.68
N PHE A 522 -5.38 -24.32 -1.19
CA PHE A 522 -3.93 -24.18 -1.32
C PHE A 522 -3.17 -25.37 -0.69
N TYR A 523 -3.63 -25.88 0.46
CA TYR A 523 -3.12 -27.11 1.09
C TYR A 523 -3.70 -28.42 0.51
N GLY A 524 -4.42 -28.35 -0.62
CA GLY A 524 -5.00 -29.53 -1.27
C GLY A 524 -6.17 -30.16 -0.50
N LYS A 525 -6.74 -29.45 0.47
CA LYS A 525 -7.91 -29.88 1.25
C LYS A 525 -9.19 -29.32 0.63
N ALA A 526 -10.28 -30.08 0.72
CA ALA A 526 -11.58 -29.64 0.23
C ALA A 526 -12.09 -28.43 1.06
N ALA A 527 -12.62 -27.42 0.38
CA ALA A 527 -13.22 -26.24 1.02
C ALA A 527 -14.39 -26.60 1.95
N SER A 528 -15.12 -27.68 1.65
CA SER A 528 -16.25 -28.17 2.44
C SER A 528 -15.84 -28.98 3.68
N ASP A 529 -14.61 -29.50 3.71
CA ASP A 529 -14.11 -30.28 4.84
C ASP A 529 -13.59 -29.32 5.90
N ALA A 530 -14.47 -28.60 6.60
CA ALA A 530 -14.03 -27.59 7.56
C ALA A 530 -13.22 -28.21 8.71
N ASP A 531 -13.47 -29.46 9.09
CA ASP A 531 -13.01 -30.03 10.36
C ASP A 531 -11.62 -30.67 10.33
N SER A 532 -11.09 -31.01 9.15
CA SER A 532 -9.72 -31.51 9.11
C SER A 532 -8.71 -30.37 9.34
N PRO A 533 -7.86 -30.50 10.37
CA PRO A 533 -6.91 -29.44 10.72
C PRO A 533 -5.83 -29.29 9.63
N ILE A 534 -5.23 -28.10 9.60
CA ILE A 534 -3.98 -27.82 8.87
C ILE A 534 -2.93 -27.46 9.91
N ASP A 535 -1.85 -28.22 9.98
CA ASP A 535 -0.66 -27.79 10.73
C ASP A 535 0.22 -26.97 9.78
N PHE A 536 0.07 -25.65 9.82
CA PHE A 536 0.76 -24.74 8.91
C PHE A 536 2.30 -24.84 8.95
N LEU A 537 2.91 -25.40 10.00
CA LEU A 537 4.37 -25.57 10.09
C LEU A 537 4.85 -26.93 9.54
N GLN A 538 3.97 -27.94 9.54
CA GLN A 538 4.30 -29.33 9.18
C GLN A 538 3.72 -29.75 7.83
N ASP A 539 2.48 -29.36 7.55
CA ASP A 539 1.78 -29.73 6.33
C ASP A 539 2.41 -29.01 5.13
N ALA A 540 2.64 -29.75 4.05
CA ALA A 540 3.13 -29.22 2.80
C ALA A 540 1.96 -28.86 1.87
N TYR A 541 2.13 -27.79 1.09
CA TYR A 541 1.28 -27.49 -0.05
C TYR A 541 1.95 -27.96 -1.36
N VAL A 542 1.17 -27.98 -2.44
CA VAL A 542 1.72 -28.30 -3.77
C VAL A 542 2.54 -27.11 -4.26
N TYR A 543 3.86 -27.26 -4.23
CA TYR A 543 4.78 -26.21 -4.66
C TYR A 543 4.54 -25.82 -6.14
N PRO A 544 4.47 -24.52 -6.48
CA PRO A 544 4.26 -24.07 -7.85
C PRO A 544 5.27 -24.70 -8.83
N THR A 545 4.78 -25.16 -9.97
CA THR A 545 5.61 -25.77 -11.03
C THR A 545 6.01 -24.79 -12.11
N ARG A 546 5.54 -23.54 -12.01
CA ARG A 546 5.78 -22.46 -12.95
C ARG A 546 6.19 -21.21 -12.19
N HIS A 547 6.98 -20.40 -12.88
CA HIS A 547 7.35 -19.05 -12.52
C HIS A 547 6.46 -18.07 -13.27
#